data_AF-A0A1S7B1K4-F1
#
_entry.id   AF-A0A1S7B1K4-F1
#
_cell.length_a   1.000
_cell.length_b   1.000
_cell.length_c   1.000
_cell.angle_alpha   90.00
_cell.angle_beta   90.00
_cell.angle_gamma   90.00
#
_symmetry.space_group_name_H-M   'P 1'
#
loop_
_entity.id
_entity.type
_entity.pdbx_description
1 polymer ?
#
loop_
_entity_poly.entity_id
_entity_poly.type
_entity_poly.pdbx_seq_one_letter_code
_entity_poly.pdbx_strand_id
1 'polypeptide(L)'
;DIHRQLSQTVKLLRLPVNTVAADHRTVHSALLTGLLSHIGQKDSEKMEFTGAHSARFAVFPASQLFKKPPKWIMVAQLLETSRLWGRIAARIEPEWIEPLAPHLVKYHYSDPHWEKSQGAVMANEKVTLFGLPIVASRKINYGAIDPPLCRELFIRHGLVEGQWQTSHAFFHANLQLLAEVEAMEHKSRRRDILVD
;
A
#
# COMPACT_ATOMS: atom_id res chain seq x y z
N ASP A 1 35.57 22.03 6.58
CA ASP A 1 35.88 21.53 7.93
C ASP A 1 34.88 20.48 8.41
N ILE A 2 33.57 20.76 8.41
CA ILE A 2 32.50 19.82 8.87
C ILE A 2 32.58 18.43 8.21
N HIS A 3 32.76 18.35 6.89
CA HIS A 3 32.91 17.06 6.19
C HIS A 3 34.04 16.20 6.77
N ARG A 4 35.18 16.83 7.10
CA ARG A 4 36.34 16.14 7.68
C ARG A 4 36.02 15.59 9.07
N GLN A 5 35.35 16.39 9.90
CA GLN A 5 34.90 15.98 11.24
C GLN A 5 33.93 14.80 11.17
N LEU A 6 32.90 14.88 10.31
CA LEU A 6 31.94 13.78 10.10
C LEU A 6 32.65 12.51 9.60
N SER A 7 33.58 12.64 8.66
CA SER A 7 34.35 11.50 8.14
C SER A 7 35.17 10.80 9.23
N GLN A 8 35.72 11.55 10.20
CA GLN A 8 36.45 10.98 11.33
C GLN A 8 35.50 10.21 12.27
N THR A 9 34.33 10.77 12.58
CA THR A 9 33.31 10.10 13.40
C THR A 9 32.81 8.81 12.74
N VAL A 10 32.51 8.84 11.45
CA VAL A 10 32.07 7.67 10.66
C VAL A 10 33.11 6.54 10.72
N LYS A 11 34.40 6.88 10.58
CA LYS A 11 35.49 5.91 10.72
C LYS A 11 35.58 5.33 12.13
N LEU A 12 35.42 6.15 13.17
CA LEU A 12 35.44 5.71 14.57
C LEU A 12 34.28 4.75 14.87
N LEU A 13 33.10 5.02 14.31
CA LEU A 13 31.93 4.14 14.39
C LEU A 13 32.02 2.89 13.51
N ARG A 14 33.14 2.71 12.78
CA ARG A 14 33.37 1.59 11.83
C ARG A 14 32.26 1.46 10.78
N LEU A 15 31.64 2.58 10.41
CA LEU A 15 30.63 2.60 9.36
C LEU A 15 31.34 2.48 8.00
N PRO A 16 30.92 1.56 7.13
CA PRO A 16 31.53 1.39 5.82
C PRO A 16 31.28 2.64 4.98
N VAL A 17 32.33 3.13 4.33
CA VAL A 17 32.24 4.26 3.40
C VAL A 17 32.12 3.69 1.98
N ASN A 18 31.08 4.10 1.27
CA ASN A 18 30.86 3.66 -0.11
C ASN A 18 32.02 4.12 -1.00
N THR A 19 32.49 3.21 -1.85
CA THR A 19 33.52 3.49 -2.87
C THR A 19 32.93 3.95 -4.20
N VAL A 20 31.63 3.72 -4.40
CA VAL A 20 30.87 4.14 -5.58
C VAL A 20 29.89 5.25 -5.18
N ALA A 21 29.72 6.24 -6.06
CA ALA A 21 28.74 7.30 -5.86
C ALA A 21 27.33 6.72 -5.74
N ALA A 22 26.59 7.13 -4.71
CA ALA A 22 25.21 6.73 -4.52
C ALA A 22 24.32 7.37 -5.59
N ASP A 23 23.35 6.60 -6.09
CA ASP A 23 22.34 7.11 -7.01
C ASP A 23 21.31 7.98 -6.28
N HIS A 24 20.45 8.65 -7.06
CA HIS A 24 19.44 9.56 -6.53
C HIS A 24 18.55 8.86 -5.48
N ARG A 25 18.10 7.64 -5.75
CA ARG A 25 17.25 6.89 -4.82
C ARG A 25 17.99 6.61 -3.51
N THR A 26 19.20 6.07 -3.55
CA THR A 26 19.94 5.68 -2.32
C THR A 26 20.19 6.87 -1.41
N VAL A 27 20.57 8.03 -1.96
CA VAL A 27 20.79 9.25 -1.17
C VAL A 27 19.49 9.68 -0.48
N HIS A 28 18.38 9.74 -1.22
CA HIS A 28 17.11 10.24 -0.68
C HIS A 28 16.43 9.23 0.26
N SER A 29 16.56 7.93 0.01
CA SER A 29 16.12 6.91 0.96
C SER A 29 16.89 6.99 2.28
N ALA A 30 18.20 7.24 2.26
CA ALA A 30 18.99 7.45 3.48
C ALA A 30 18.59 8.73 4.23
N LEU A 31 18.21 9.80 3.53
CA LEU A 31 17.70 11.02 4.16
C LEU A 31 16.28 10.81 4.72
N LEU A 32 15.43 10.05 4.01
CA LEU A 32 14.05 9.79 4.40
C LEU A 32 13.96 9.09 5.76
N THR A 33 14.90 8.24 6.15
CA THR A 33 14.87 7.57 7.46
C THR A 33 14.81 8.55 8.64
N GLY A 34 15.36 9.76 8.49
CA GLY A 34 15.27 10.83 9.50
C GLY A 34 14.22 11.89 9.21
N LEU A 35 13.60 11.87 8.03
CA LEU A 35 12.75 12.95 7.49
C LEU A 35 11.37 12.44 7.04
N LEU A 36 10.89 11.35 7.63
CA LEU A 36 9.59 10.74 7.28
C LEU A 36 8.39 11.68 7.46
N SER A 37 8.48 12.68 8.34
CA SER A 37 7.45 13.72 8.53
C SER A 37 7.60 14.89 7.56
N HIS A 38 8.69 14.97 6.78
CA HIS A 38 8.98 16.05 5.83
C HIS A 38 8.72 15.63 4.38
N ILE A 39 7.74 14.76 4.18
CA ILE A 39 7.25 14.36 2.86
C ILE A 39 5.99 15.14 2.51
N GLY A 40 5.70 15.28 1.22
CA GLY A 40 4.45 15.86 0.76
C GLY A 40 3.98 15.29 -0.57
N GLN A 41 2.67 15.14 -0.68
CA GLN A 41 1.97 14.85 -1.92
C GLN A 41 1.35 16.14 -2.47
N LYS A 42 1.63 16.44 -3.73
CA LYS A 42 1.10 17.61 -4.42
C LYS A 42 -0.42 17.49 -4.55
N ASP A 43 -1.10 18.58 -4.26
CA ASP A 43 -2.52 18.78 -4.52
C ASP A 43 -2.78 18.87 -6.04
N SER A 44 -3.92 18.35 -6.51
CA SER A 44 -4.28 18.39 -7.92
C SER A 44 -4.66 19.79 -8.41
N GLU A 45 -5.22 20.62 -7.53
CA GLU A 45 -5.80 21.92 -7.87
C GLU A 45 -4.90 23.09 -7.46
N LYS A 46 -4.10 22.91 -6.40
CA LYS A 46 -3.28 23.97 -5.81
C LYS A 46 -1.79 23.71 -5.98
N MET A 47 -0.99 24.77 -6.01
CA MET A 47 0.48 24.69 -5.94
C MET A 47 0.97 24.46 -4.51
N GLU A 48 0.36 23.48 -3.84
CA GLU A 48 0.57 23.14 -2.44
C GLU A 48 0.71 21.63 -2.30
N PHE A 49 1.27 21.24 -1.16
CA PHE A 49 1.49 19.86 -0.78
C PHE A 49 0.73 19.58 0.52
N THR A 50 0.06 18.43 0.56
CA THR A 50 -0.36 17.81 1.81
C THR A 50 0.82 17.03 2.35
N GLY A 51 1.27 17.41 3.54
CA GLY A 51 2.35 16.78 4.30
C GLY A 51 1.83 15.88 5.42
N ALA A 52 2.77 15.33 6.17
CA ALA A 52 2.46 14.55 7.38
C ALA A 52 1.58 15.35 8.34
N HIS A 53 0.68 14.66 9.04
CA HIS A 53 -0.27 15.24 10.00
C HIS A 53 -1.17 16.31 9.36
N SER A 54 -1.52 16.13 8.09
CA SER A 54 -2.35 17.06 7.31
C SER A 54 -1.76 18.47 7.16
N ALA A 55 -0.46 18.64 7.39
CA ALA A 55 0.22 19.93 7.18
C ALA A 55 0.09 20.36 5.72
N ARG A 56 -0.11 21.67 5.49
CA ARG A 56 -0.17 22.24 4.13
C ARG A 56 1.01 23.14 3.90
N PHE A 57 1.86 22.83 2.94
CA PHE A 57 3.05 23.61 2.64
C PHE A 57 3.24 23.83 1.14
N ALA A 58 4.00 24.86 0.78
CA ALA A 58 4.40 25.11 -0.60
C ALA A 58 5.93 24.97 -0.74
N VAL A 59 6.40 24.64 -1.94
CA VAL A 59 7.84 24.64 -2.24
C VAL A 59 8.34 26.08 -2.19
N PHE A 60 9.49 26.31 -1.55
CA PHE A 60 10.07 27.65 -1.46
C PHE A 60 10.36 28.25 -2.87
N PRO A 61 10.06 29.54 -3.13
CA PRO A 61 10.13 30.11 -4.49
C PRO A 61 11.50 30.02 -5.18
N ALA A 62 12.60 30.03 -4.41
CA ALA A 62 13.95 29.90 -4.95
C ALA A 62 14.34 28.46 -5.32
N SER A 63 13.47 27.48 -5.07
CA SER A 63 13.71 26.09 -5.46
C SER A 63 13.55 25.90 -6.96
N GLN A 64 14.40 25.05 -7.56
CA GLN A 64 14.24 24.62 -8.95
C GLN A 64 12.93 23.87 -9.19
N LEU A 65 12.35 23.27 -8.15
CA LEU A 65 11.07 22.55 -8.22
C LEU A 65 9.85 23.47 -8.12
N PHE A 66 10.01 24.78 -7.89
CA PHE A 66 8.89 25.69 -7.64
C PHE A 66 7.93 25.81 -8.84
N LYS A 67 8.48 25.96 -10.05
CA LYS A 67 7.66 26.16 -11.26
C LYS A 67 6.94 24.88 -11.70
N LYS A 68 7.59 23.73 -11.57
CA LYS A 68 7.05 22.41 -11.97
C LYS A 68 7.29 21.37 -10.87
N PRO A 69 6.55 21.48 -9.75
CA PRO A 69 6.73 20.58 -8.63
C PRO A 69 6.24 19.16 -9.00
N PRO A 70 7.00 18.10 -8.67
CA PRO A 70 6.59 16.73 -8.91
C PRO A 70 5.46 16.32 -7.95
N LYS A 71 4.83 15.18 -8.20
CA LYS A 71 3.70 14.68 -7.41
C LYS A 71 4.09 14.39 -5.95
N TRP A 72 5.30 13.92 -5.72
CA TRP A 72 5.82 13.61 -4.40
C TRP A 72 7.18 14.27 -4.19
N ILE A 73 7.35 14.88 -3.01
CA ILE A 73 8.61 15.49 -2.60
C ILE A 73 8.95 15.11 -1.16
N MET A 74 10.25 15.16 -0.87
CA MET A 74 10.75 15.39 0.48
C MET A 74 11.37 16.78 0.57
N VAL A 75 11.41 17.34 1.78
CA VAL A 75 12.06 18.62 2.06
C VAL A 75 13.00 18.48 3.25
N ALA A 76 14.16 19.13 3.22
CA ALA A 76 15.05 19.10 4.38
C ALA A 76 14.49 19.92 5.55
N GLN A 77 13.69 20.95 5.26
CA GLN A 77 13.16 21.84 6.28
C GLN A 77 11.74 22.30 5.93
N LEU A 78 10.88 22.32 6.94
CA LEU A 78 9.60 23.04 6.95
C LEU A 78 9.79 24.32 7.78
N LEU A 79 9.63 25.48 7.16
CA LEU A 79 9.81 26.79 7.82
C LEU A 79 8.51 27.59 7.71
N GLU A 80 7.96 27.99 8.85
CA GLU A 80 6.78 28.84 8.91
C GLU A 80 7.18 30.32 8.98
N THR A 81 6.71 31.10 8.01
CA THR A 81 6.85 32.56 8.00
C THR A 81 5.49 33.22 7.78
N SER A 82 5.16 33.58 6.54
CA SER A 82 3.80 33.98 6.13
C SER A 82 2.91 32.77 5.84
N ARG A 83 3.54 31.65 5.47
CA ARG A 83 2.93 30.32 5.29
C ARG A 83 4.02 29.27 5.51
N LEU A 84 3.63 28.01 5.59
CA LEU A 84 4.58 26.91 5.71
C LEU A 84 5.30 26.66 4.38
N TRP A 85 6.63 26.77 4.40
CA TRP A 85 7.50 26.60 3.24
C TRP A 85 8.40 25.37 3.38
N GLY A 86 8.42 24.54 2.34
CA GLY A 86 9.38 23.45 2.18
C GLY A 86 10.65 23.92 1.49
N ARG A 87 11.80 23.85 2.18
CA ARG A 87 13.12 24.23 1.65
C ARG A 87 13.99 23.01 1.37
N ILE A 88 14.88 23.13 0.38
CA ILE A 88 15.78 22.07 -0.08
C ILE A 88 14.93 20.83 -0.44
N ALA A 89 14.11 21.00 -1.47
CA ALA A 89 13.15 19.99 -1.90
C ALA A 89 13.78 19.03 -2.91
N ALA A 90 13.43 17.75 -2.81
CA ALA A 90 13.82 16.74 -3.76
C ALA A 90 12.61 15.89 -4.16
N ARG A 91 12.61 15.44 -5.42
CA ARG A 91 11.64 14.46 -5.91
C ARG A 91 11.91 13.12 -5.24
N ILE A 92 10.83 12.49 -4.78
CA ILE A 92 10.84 11.12 -4.31
C ILE A 92 9.68 10.33 -4.93
N GLU A 93 9.73 9.03 -4.74
CA GLU A 93 8.69 8.10 -5.11
C GLU A 93 8.11 7.47 -3.82
N PRO A 94 6.78 7.37 -3.68
CA PRO A 94 6.15 6.94 -2.43
C PRO A 94 6.51 5.50 -2.02
N GLU A 95 6.82 4.62 -2.98
CA GLU A 95 7.27 3.25 -2.73
C GLU A 95 8.60 3.17 -1.98
N TRP A 96 9.37 4.27 -1.91
CA TRP A 96 10.60 4.31 -1.10
C TRP A 96 10.31 4.42 0.39
N ILE A 97 9.11 4.85 0.76
CA ILE A 97 8.77 5.24 2.14
C ILE A 97 8.37 4.01 2.96
N GLU A 98 7.49 3.16 2.43
CA GLU A 98 6.93 2.02 3.14
C GLU A 98 8.00 1.08 3.74
N PRO A 99 9.07 0.68 3.01
CA PRO A 99 10.11 -0.19 3.56
C PRO A 99 10.91 0.46 4.70
N LEU A 100 10.98 1.79 4.76
CA LEU A 100 11.74 2.54 5.77
C LEU A 100 10.94 2.75 7.06
N ALA A 101 9.62 2.65 7.00
CA ALA A 101 8.72 3.03 8.07
C ALA A 101 7.67 1.97 8.46
N PRO A 102 7.97 0.64 8.44
CA PRO A 102 6.96 -0.38 8.71
C PRO A 102 6.34 -0.26 10.12
N HIS A 103 7.08 0.35 11.05
CA HIS A 103 6.69 0.59 12.43
C HIS A 103 5.81 1.85 12.62
N LEU A 104 5.62 2.67 11.58
CA LEU A 104 4.87 3.93 11.63
C LEU A 104 3.65 3.95 10.71
N VAL A 105 3.64 3.10 9.69
CA VAL A 105 2.53 3.01 8.74
C VAL A 105 1.30 2.39 9.38
N LYS A 106 0.14 2.74 8.85
CA LYS A 106 -1.15 2.12 9.18
C LYS A 106 -1.72 1.48 7.92
N TYR A 107 -2.12 0.22 8.06
CA TYR A 107 -2.76 -0.57 7.02
C TYR A 107 -4.28 -0.50 7.18
N HIS A 108 -4.96 -0.28 6.07
CA HIS A 108 -6.42 -0.27 5.98
C HIS A 108 -6.85 -1.21 4.87
N TYR A 109 -7.77 -2.11 5.17
CA TYR A 109 -8.26 -3.09 4.22
C TYR A 109 -9.71 -2.79 3.85
N SER A 110 -10.06 -2.96 2.58
CA SER A 110 -11.43 -2.81 2.09
C SER A 110 -11.76 -3.87 1.04
N ASP A 111 -13.06 -4.05 0.80
CA ASP A 111 -13.61 -4.89 -0.26
C ASP A 111 -13.09 -6.34 -0.24
N PRO A 112 -13.13 -7.07 0.91
CA PRO A 112 -12.79 -8.49 0.92
C PRO A 112 -13.80 -9.27 0.06
N HIS A 113 -13.30 -9.98 -0.95
CA HIS A 113 -14.13 -10.73 -1.90
C HIS A 113 -13.43 -12.00 -2.37
N TRP A 114 -14.22 -13.03 -2.69
CA TRP A 114 -13.69 -14.21 -3.37
C TRP A 114 -13.29 -13.85 -4.80
N GLU A 115 -12.06 -14.14 -5.18
CA GLU A 115 -11.61 -14.00 -6.55
C GLU A 115 -11.36 -15.36 -7.18
N LYS A 116 -12.25 -15.74 -8.11
CA LYS A 116 -12.21 -17.03 -8.82
C LYS A 116 -10.87 -17.32 -9.50
N SER A 117 -10.24 -16.32 -10.12
CA SER A 117 -8.97 -16.50 -10.84
C SER A 117 -7.77 -16.75 -9.91
N GLN A 118 -7.82 -16.24 -8.67
CA GLN A 118 -6.78 -16.49 -7.66
C GLN A 118 -7.12 -17.68 -6.77
N GLY A 119 -8.39 -18.12 -6.74
CA GLY A 119 -8.86 -19.16 -5.83
C GLY A 119 -8.70 -18.78 -4.36
N ALA A 120 -8.77 -17.49 -4.05
CA ALA A 120 -8.53 -16.95 -2.72
C ALA A 120 -9.41 -15.71 -2.46
N VAL A 121 -9.54 -15.36 -1.19
CA VAL A 121 -10.16 -14.08 -0.80
C VAL A 121 -9.13 -12.98 -0.94
N MET A 122 -9.46 -12.00 -1.78
CA MET A 122 -8.63 -10.85 -2.09
C MET A 122 -9.25 -9.60 -1.47
N ALA A 123 -8.42 -8.62 -1.15
CA ALA A 123 -8.86 -7.32 -0.65
C ALA A 123 -7.99 -6.20 -1.22
N ASN A 124 -8.49 -4.96 -1.12
CA ASN A 124 -7.72 -3.77 -1.38
C ASN A 124 -7.06 -3.30 -0.08
N GLU A 125 -5.77 -2.98 -0.15
CA GLU A 125 -4.99 -2.45 0.96
C GLU A 125 -4.55 -1.01 0.64
N LYS A 126 -4.85 -0.11 1.58
CA LYS A 126 -4.37 1.27 1.60
C LYS A 126 -3.39 1.43 2.76
N VAL A 127 -2.22 1.97 2.47
CA VAL A 127 -1.17 2.21 3.48
C VAL A 127 -1.02 3.70 3.69
N THR A 128 -1.08 4.13 4.95
CA THR A 128 -0.92 5.54 5.32
C THR A 128 0.27 5.74 6.24
N LEU A 129 0.99 6.85 6.07
CA LEU A 129 2.04 7.32 6.97
C LEU A 129 1.65 8.72 7.46
N PHE A 130 1.49 8.90 8.77
CA PHE A 130 1.09 10.19 9.36
C PHE A 130 -0.15 10.82 8.68
N GLY A 131 -1.12 10.00 8.26
CA GLY A 131 -2.32 10.45 7.57
C GLY A 131 -2.18 10.64 6.05
N LEU A 132 -0.97 10.55 5.50
CA LEU A 132 -0.75 10.58 4.05
C LEU A 132 -0.89 9.19 3.43
N PRO A 133 -1.67 9.01 2.35
CA PRO A 133 -1.75 7.74 1.64
C PRO A 133 -0.49 7.53 0.78
N ILE A 134 0.44 6.70 1.27
CA ILE A 134 1.66 6.33 0.52
C ILE A 134 1.39 5.18 -0.46
N VAL A 135 0.42 4.31 -0.13
CA VAL A 135 -0.15 3.33 -1.06
C VAL A 135 -1.65 3.60 -1.12
N ALA A 136 -2.13 4.00 -2.29
CA ALA A 136 -3.54 4.38 -2.46
C ALA A 136 -4.48 3.17 -2.45
N SER A 137 -4.12 2.13 -3.20
CA SER A 137 -4.77 0.83 -3.22
C SER A 137 -3.81 -0.17 -3.85
N ARG A 138 -3.56 -1.29 -3.16
CA ARG A 138 -2.92 -2.46 -3.74
C ARG A 138 -3.73 -3.70 -3.40
N LYS A 139 -3.81 -4.63 -4.34
CA LYS A 139 -4.52 -5.88 -4.14
C LYS A 139 -3.65 -6.85 -3.35
N ILE A 140 -4.23 -7.46 -2.32
CA ILE A 140 -3.55 -8.42 -1.45
C ILE A 140 -4.37 -9.68 -1.24
N ASN A 141 -3.70 -10.77 -0.87
CA ASN A 141 -4.36 -11.94 -0.33
C ASN A 141 -4.81 -11.64 1.11
N TYR A 142 -6.11 -11.78 1.38
CA TYR A 142 -6.72 -11.39 2.64
C TYR A 142 -6.72 -12.51 3.70
N GLY A 143 -6.30 -13.72 3.33
CA GLY A 143 -6.42 -14.92 4.15
C GLY A 143 -5.77 -14.85 5.53
N ALA A 144 -4.64 -14.16 5.65
CA ALA A 144 -3.93 -14.01 6.93
C ALA A 144 -4.49 -12.88 7.81
N ILE A 145 -5.29 -11.97 7.25
CA ILE A 145 -5.79 -10.79 7.95
C ILE A 145 -7.08 -11.10 8.71
N ASP A 146 -8.03 -11.77 8.06
CA ASP A 146 -9.28 -12.21 8.69
C ASP A 146 -9.63 -13.64 8.24
N PRO A 147 -9.03 -14.66 8.88
CA PRO A 147 -9.29 -16.06 8.53
C PRO A 147 -10.77 -16.46 8.66
N PRO A 148 -11.53 -16.03 9.69
CA PRO A 148 -12.97 -16.30 9.80
C PRO A 148 -13.78 -15.79 8.61
N LEU A 149 -13.64 -14.52 8.22
CA LEU A 149 -14.36 -13.97 7.07
C LEU A 149 -13.94 -14.67 5.78
N CYS A 150 -12.64 -14.96 5.63
CA CYS A 150 -12.14 -15.65 4.45
C CYS A 150 -12.74 -17.05 4.31
N ARG A 151 -12.93 -17.76 5.42
CA ARG A 151 -13.61 -19.06 5.44
C ARG A 151 -15.06 -18.94 5.02
N GLU A 152 -15.80 -17.94 5.51
CA GLU A 152 -17.20 -17.73 5.12
C GLU A 152 -17.31 -17.51 3.60
N LEU A 153 -16.50 -16.59 3.06
CA LEU A 153 -16.48 -16.27 1.64
C LEU A 153 -16.06 -17.48 0.79
N PHE A 154 -15.09 -18.27 1.25
CA PHE A 154 -14.70 -19.50 0.55
C PHE A 154 -15.83 -20.54 0.52
N ILE A 155 -16.53 -20.75 1.64
CA ILE A 155 -17.64 -21.69 1.68
C ILE A 155 -18.76 -21.21 0.76
N ARG A 156 -19.19 -19.95 0.87
CA ARG A 156 -20.28 -19.41 0.06
C ARG A 156 -19.94 -19.37 -1.43
N HIS A 157 -18.87 -18.68 -1.80
CA HIS A 157 -18.55 -18.44 -3.21
C HIS A 157 -17.76 -19.59 -3.81
N GLY A 158 -16.75 -20.08 -3.10
CA GLY A 158 -15.90 -21.17 -3.58
C GLY A 158 -16.65 -22.49 -3.67
N LEU A 159 -17.24 -22.95 -2.57
CA LEU A 159 -17.85 -24.28 -2.46
C LEU A 159 -19.32 -24.30 -2.91
N VAL A 160 -20.17 -23.44 -2.37
CA VAL A 160 -21.62 -23.48 -2.61
C VAL A 160 -21.96 -22.93 -4.01
N GLU A 161 -21.44 -21.76 -4.39
CA GLU A 161 -21.68 -21.18 -5.72
C GLU A 161 -20.79 -21.80 -6.83
N GLY A 162 -19.95 -22.78 -6.49
CA GLY A 162 -19.12 -23.50 -7.46
C GLY A 162 -18.00 -22.66 -8.10
N GLN A 163 -17.60 -21.54 -7.49
CA GLN A 163 -16.60 -20.64 -8.08
C GLN A 163 -15.16 -21.04 -7.77
N TRP A 164 -14.93 -22.14 -7.07
CA TRP A 164 -13.58 -22.63 -6.84
C TRP A 164 -13.08 -23.48 -8.02
N GLN A 165 -12.04 -22.99 -8.70
CA GLN A 165 -11.37 -23.74 -9.75
C GLN A 165 -10.35 -24.68 -9.11
N THR A 166 -10.70 -25.96 -9.03
CA THR A 166 -9.86 -26.99 -8.43
C THR A 166 -9.90 -28.28 -9.24
N SER A 167 -8.87 -29.11 -9.10
CA SER A 167 -8.81 -30.48 -9.63
C SER A 167 -9.29 -31.54 -8.62
N HIS A 168 -9.78 -31.13 -7.44
CA HIS A 168 -10.23 -32.07 -6.43
C HIS A 168 -11.52 -32.79 -6.85
N ALA A 169 -11.43 -34.12 -6.93
CA ALA A 169 -12.53 -34.97 -7.39
C ALA A 169 -13.83 -34.80 -6.58
N PHE A 170 -13.73 -34.59 -5.25
CA PHE A 170 -14.92 -34.42 -4.39
C PHE A 170 -15.75 -33.21 -4.81
N PHE A 171 -15.10 -32.14 -5.25
CA PHE A 171 -15.78 -30.90 -5.61
C PHE A 171 -16.61 -31.10 -6.89
N HIS A 172 -16.03 -31.76 -7.89
CA HIS A 172 -16.75 -32.13 -9.11
C HIS A 172 -17.89 -33.11 -8.85
N ALA A 173 -17.68 -34.11 -7.97
CA ALA A 173 -18.74 -35.03 -7.57
C ALA A 173 -19.91 -34.31 -6.87
N ASN A 174 -19.61 -33.35 -5.98
CA ASN A 174 -20.63 -32.55 -5.31
C ASN A 174 -21.43 -31.68 -6.28
N LEU A 175 -20.75 -31.03 -7.25
CA LEU A 175 -21.43 -30.23 -8.27
C LEU A 175 -22.32 -31.09 -9.18
N GLN A 176 -21.87 -32.30 -9.54
CA GLN A 176 -22.67 -33.23 -10.32
C GLN A 176 -23.92 -33.67 -9.54
N LEU A 177 -23.77 -34.01 -8.25
CA LEU A 177 -24.89 -34.39 -7.39
C LEU A 177 -25.93 -33.25 -7.27
N LEU A 178 -25.48 -32.01 -7.07
CA LEU A 178 -26.37 -30.84 -7.05
C LEU A 178 -27.16 -30.71 -8.36
N ALA A 179 -26.50 -30.84 -9.52
CA ALA A 179 -27.15 -30.77 -10.83
C ALA A 179 -28.17 -31.92 -11.04
N GLU A 180 -27.86 -33.13 -10.55
CA GLU A 180 -28.78 -34.27 -10.59
C GLU A 180 -30.03 -34.01 -9.73
N VAL A 181 -29.87 -33.45 -8.53
CA VAL A 181 -30.97 -33.08 -7.63
C VAL A 181 -31.85 -32.00 -8.23
N GLU A 182 -31.26 -30.91 -8.77
CA GLU A 182 -32.01 -29.85 -9.45
C GLU A 182 -32.82 -30.40 -10.65
N ALA A 183 -32.22 -31.31 -11.43
CA ALA A 183 -32.92 -31.96 -12.54
C ALA A 183 -34.11 -32.84 -12.08
N MET A 184 -34.01 -33.47 -10.91
CA MET A 184 -35.11 -34.24 -10.31
C MET A 184 -36.24 -33.33 -9.81
N GLU A 185 -35.92 -32.20 -9.17
CA GLU A 185 -36.92 -31.21 -8.74
C GLU A 185 -37.72 -30.65 -9.92
N HIS A 186 -37.04 -30.29 -11.00
CA HIS A 186 -37.67 -29.79 -12.23
C HIS A 186 -38.64 -30.81 -12.85
N LYS A 187 -38.31 -32.11 -12.81
CA LYS A 187 -39.18 -33.20 -13.29
C LYS A 187 -40.36 -33.46 -12.34
N SER A 188 -40.14 -33.36 -11.03
CA SER A 188 -41.14 -33.67 -10.00
C SER A 188 -42.10 -32.51 -9.71
N ARG A 189 -41.79 -31.27 -10.14
CA ARG A 189 -42.50 -30.03 -9.80
C ARG A 189 -42.69 -29.82 -8.28
N ARG A 190 -41.86 -30.45 -7.47
CA ARG A 190 -41.73 -30.20 -6.02
C ARG A 190 -40.40 -29.50 -5.78
N ARG A 191 -40.43 -28.42 -5.02
CA ARG A 191 -39.34 -27.43 -4.92
C ARG A 191 -38.53 -27.53 -3.62
N ASP A 192 -38.62 -28.65 -2.91
CA ASP A 192 -38.13 -28.83 -1.54
C ASP A 192 -37.22 -30.07 -1.35
N ILE A 193 -36.55 -30.57 -2.40
CA ILE A 193 -35.62 -31.71 -2.27
C ILE A 193 -34.24 -31.22 -1.81
N LEU A 194 -33.88 -29.97 -2.11
CA LEU A 194 -32.56 -29.39 -1.83
C LEU A 194 -32.34 -28.97 -0.35
N VAL A 195 -33.36 -29.04 0.51
CA VAL A 195 -33.36 -28.45 1.87
C VAL A 195 -33.13 -29.48 3.00
N ASP A 196 -33.16 -30.79 2.71
CA ASP A 196 -32.93 -31.88 3.68
C ASP A 196 -31.49 -32.42 3.67
#